data_AF-A0A6F8TAU3-F1
#
_entry.id   AF-A0A6F8TAU3-F1
#
_cell.length_a   1.000
_cell.length_b   1.000
_cell.length_c   1.000
_cell.angle_alpha   90.00
_cell.angle_beta   90.00
_cell.angle_gamma   90.00
#
_symmetry.space_group_name_H-M   'P 1'
#
loop_
_entity.id
_entity.type
_entity.pdbx_description
1 polymer ?
#
loop_
_entity_poly.entity_id
_entity_poly.type
_entity_poly.pdbx_seq_one_letter_code
_entity_poly.pdbx_strand_id
1 'polypeptide(L)'
;MELLNKISALEEEASQFGFKWQSADQIMNQIYSECDEIKEHLEHGSSKANQIALQEEIGDLLHAVFSLCIFCKLSPKVTLGQSLTKFERRLRAVKLIAEERELINLEGLPFDELMHIWDKAKGLVG
;
A
#
# COMPACT_ATOMS: atom_id res chain seq x y z
N MET A 1 -1.92 -5.40 14.92
CA MET A 1 -0.52 -5.30 15.42
C MET A 1 0.17 -6.66 15.43
N GLU A 2 -0.52 -7.73 15.81
CA GLU A 2 0.03 -9.08 15.89
C GLU A 2 0.60 -9.60 14.55
N LEU A 3 -0.10 -9.36 13.43
CA LEU A 3 0.35 -9.80 12.11
C LEU A 3 1.67 -9.18 11.64
N LEU A 4 1.88 -7.87 11.86
CA LEU A 4 3.14 -7.20 11.48
C LEU A 4 4.32 -7.71 12.31
N ASN A 5 4.09 -8.01 13.60
CA ASN A 5 5.10 -8.63 14.45
C ASN A 5 5.38 -10.07 14.00
N LYS A 6 4.35 -10.82 13.59
CA LYS A 6 4.49 -12.18 13.05
C LYS A 6 5.35 -12.18 11.79
N ILE A 7 5.13 -11.25 10.86
CA ILE A 7 5.94 -11.10 9.65
C ILE A 7 7.41 -10.85 10.02
N SER A 8 7.68 -9.89 10.92
CA SER A 8 9.06 -9.64 11.36
C SER A 8 9.72 -10.86 12.01
N ALA A 9 8.97 -11.66 12.78
CA ALA A 9 9.48 -12.87 13.39
C ALA A 9 9.80 -13.96 12.36
N LEU A 10 8.94 -14.16 11.36
CA LEU A 10 9.16 -15.14 10.30
C LEU A 10 10.32 -14.77 9.38
N GLU A 11 10.46 -13.49 9.02
CA GLU A 11 11.59 -12.99 8.23
C GLU A 11 12.93 -13.14 8.99
N GLU A 12 12.92 -12.90 10.30
CA GLU A 12 14.09 -13.12 11.16
C GLU A 12 14.43 -14.62 11.25
N GLU A 13 13.43 -15.48 11.45
CA GLU A 13 13.60 -16.95 11.46
C GLU A 13 14.17 -17.45 10.12
N ALA A 14 13.58 -17.01 9.00
CA ALA A 14 14.05 -17.35 7.65
C ALA A 14 15.51 -16.92 7.44
N SER A 15 15.85 -15.69 7.85
CA SER A 15 17.21 -15.17 7.76
C SER A 15 18.20 -15.96 8.62
N GLN A 16 17.83 -16.34 9.84
CA GLN A 16 18.63 -17.19 10.72
C GLN A 16 18.83 -18.60 10.16
N PHE A 17 17.83 -19.13 9.45
CA PHE A 17 17.91 -20.38 8.70
C PHE A 17 18.76 -20.27 7.43
N GLY A 18 19.11 -19.05 7.00
CA GLY A 18 19.88 -18.78 5.80
C GLY A 18 19.04 -18.53 4.54
N PHE A 19 17.71 -18.53 4.67
CA PHE A 19 16.77 -18.17 3.61
C PHE A 19 16.48 -16.66 3.66
N LYS A 20 17.32 -15.87 3.00
CA LYS A 20 17.19 -14.40 2.98
C LYS A 20 17.51 -13.80 1.63
N TRP A 21 16.92 -12.64 1.40
CA TRP A 21 17.28 -11.75 0.30
C TRP A 21 18.74 -11.30 0.39
N GLN A 22 19.41 -11.26 -0.76
CA GLN A 22 20.81 -10.84 -0.87
C GLN A 22 20.94 -9.35 -1.22
N SER A 23 19.90 -8.75 -1.80
CA SER A 23 19.85 -7.33 -2.14
C SER A 23 18.41 -6.79 -2.12
N ALA A 24 18.28 -5.46 -1.99
CA ALA A 24 16.99 -4.78 -2.13
C ALA A 24 16.40 -4.97 -3.53
N ASP A 25 17.24 -5.07 -4.57
CA ASP A 25 16.80 -5.27 -5.95
C ASP A 25 16.06 -6.60 -6.14
N GLN A 26 16.47 -7.67 -5.44
CA GLN A 26 15.74 -8.94 -5.48
C GLN A 26 14.32 -8.79 -4.93
N ILE A 27 14.16 -8.04 -3.83
CA ILE A 27 12.85 -7.78 -3.23
C ILE A 27 12.01 -6.86 -4.13
N MET A 28 12.62 -5.85 -4.74
CA MET A 28 11.93 -4.97 -5.69
C MET A 28 11.43 -5.74 -6.91
N ASN A 29 12.23 -6.69 -7.43
CA ASN A 29 11.78 -7.57 -8.51
C ASN A 29 10.61 -8.46 -8.08
N GLN A 30 10.61 -8.98 -6.85
CA GLN A 30 9.46 -9.71 -6.31
C GLN A 30 8.21 -8.81 -6.30
N ILE A 31 8.33 -7.60 -5.75
CA ILE A 31 7.22 -6.62 -5.71
C ILE A 31 6.65 -6.36 -7.10
N TYR A 32 7.49 -6.24 -8.13
CA TYR A 32 7.03 -6.08 -9.50
C TYR A 32 6.31 -7.31 -10.03
N SER A 33 6.79 -8.53 -9.75
CA SER A 33 6.10 -9.78 -10.10
C SER A 33 4.68 -9.81 -9.51
N GLU A 34 4.54 -9.53 -8.21
CA GLU A 34 3.22 -9.54 -7.56
C GLU A 34 2.27 -8.49 -8.16
N CYS A 35 2.81 -7.34 -8.59
CA CYS A 35 2.00 -6.32 -9.27
C CYS A 35 1.48 -6.81 -10.63
N ASP A 36 2.30 -7.55 -11.37
CA ASP A 36 1.92 -8.13 -12.65
C ASP A 36 0.85 -9.23 -12.46
N GLU A 37 1.01 -10.11 -11.47
CA GLU A 37 0.05 -11.17 -11.14
C GLU A 37 -1.32 -10.60 -10.69
N ILE A 38 -1.30 -9.57 -9.84
CA ILE A 38 -2.51 -8.81 -9.48
C ILE A 38 -3.19 -8.23 -10.72
N LYS A 39 -2.41 -7.64 -11.63
CA LYS A 39 -2.95 -7.02 -12.85
C LYS A 39 -3.62 -8.06 -13.74
N GLU A 40 -3.00 -9.22 -13.92
CA GLU A 40 -3.61 -10.34 -14.65
C GLU A 40 -4.97 -10.69 -14.03
N HIS A 41 -5.05 -10.88 -12.72
CA HIS A 41 -6.32 -11.22 -12.06
C HIS A 41 -7.38 -10.12 -12.19
N LEU A 42 -7.00 -8.84 -12.19
CA LEU A 42 -7.95 -7.73 -12.40
C LEU A 42 -8.52 -7.72 -13.82
N GLU A 43 -7.79 -8.21 -14.83
CA GLU A 43 -8.23 -8.29 -16.23
C GLU A 43 -9.14 -9.49 -16.52
N HIS A 44 -9.01 -10.60 -15.76
CA HIS A 44 -9.72 -11.87 -16.00
C HIS A 44 -11.13 -11.98 -15.37
N GLY A 45 -11.66 -10.92 -14.74
CA GLY A 45 -13.05 -10.81 -14.28
C GLY A 45 -13.33 -11.34 -12.86
N SER A 46 -14.61 -11.34 -12.43
CA SER A 46 -14.97 -11.47 -11.00
C SER A 46 -15.43 -12.87 -10.57
N SER A 47 -14.89 -13.94 -11.17
CA SER A 47 -15.24 -15.30 -10.71
C SER A 47 -14.78 -15.51 -9.26
N LYS A 48 -15.49 -16.35 -8.49
CA LYS A 48 -15.12 -16.64 -7.09
C LYS A 48 -13.70 -17.20 -6.97
N ALA A 49 -13.29 -18.05 -7.91
CA ALA A 49 -11.94 -18.58 -7.96
C ALA A 49 -10.91 -17.46 -8.21
N ASN A 50 -11.19 -16.55 -9.15
CA ASN A 50 -10.32 -15.42 -9.43
C ASN A 50 -10.21 -14.45 -8.24
N GLN A 51 -11.29 -14.23 -7.49
CA GLN A 51 -11.26 -13.40 -6.28
C GLN A 51 -10.41 -13.98 -5.16
N ILE A 52 -10.36 -15.31 -5.03
CA ILE A 52 -9.47 -15.98 -4.06
C ILE A 52 -8.01 -15.80 -4.48
N ALA A 53 -7.69 -16.06 -5.75
CA ALA A 53 -6.34 -15.88 -6.27
C ALA A 53 -5.87 -14.42 -6.17
N LEU A 54 -6.71 -13.44 -6.56
CA LEU A 54 -6.41 -12.03 -6.38
C LEU A 54 -6.11 -11.65 -4.92
N GLN A 55 -6.79 -12.27 -3.95
CA GLN A 55 -6.51 -12.04 -2.54
C GLN A 55 -5.17 -12.62 -2.10
N GLU A 56 -4.75 -13.74 -2.69
CA GLU A 56 -3.44 -14.36 -2.49
C GLU A 56 -2.33 -13.43 -2.99
N GLU A 57 -2.41 -12.96 -4.23
CA GLU A 57 -1.38 -12.09 -4.81
C GLU A 57 -1.29 -10.72 -4.12
N ILE A 58 -2.42 -10.15 -3.68
CA ILE A 58 -2.40 -8.93 -2.84
C ILE A 58 -1.71 -9.22 -1.50
N GLY A 59 -1.90 -10.42 -0.95
CA GLY A 59 -1.22 -10.88 0.26
C GLY A 59 0.29 -10.96 0.08
N ASP A 60 0.74 -11.52 -1.03
CA ASP A 60 2.16 -11.68 -1.36
C ASP A 60 2.83 -10.35 -1.67
N LEU A 61 2.14 -9.42 -2.36
CA LEU A 61 2.61 -8.04 -2.50
C LEU A 61 2.80 -7.35 -1.14
N LEU A 62 1.83 -7.50 -0.23
CA LEU A 62 1.93 -6.92 1.12
C LEU A 62 3.11 -7.53 1.88
N HIS A 63 3.31 -8.84 1.80
CA HIS A 63 4.44 -9.52 2.41
C HIS A 63 5.76 -8.98 1.85
N ALA A 64 5.94 -8.93 0.53
CA ALA A 64 7.15 -8.44 -0.12
C ALA A 64 7.50 -6.99 0.28
N VAL A 65 6.50 -6.11 0.39
CA VAL A 65 6.68 -4.72 0.87
C VAL A 65 7.13 -4.67 2.34
N PHE A 66 6.61 -5.56 3.19
CA PHE A 66 7.04 -5.64 4.58
C PHE A 66 8.42 -6.28 4.73
N SER A 67 8.76 -7.27 3.92
CA SER A 67 10.12 -7.83 3.82
C SER A 67 11.11 -6.75 3.41
N LEU A 68 10.75 -5.87 2.46
CA LEU A 68 11.57 -4.72 2.09
C LEU A 68 11.80 -3.76 3.28
N CYS A 69 10.75 -3.48 4.06
CA CYS A 69 10.90 -2.66 5.28
C CYS A 69 11.93 -3.29 6.23
N ILE A 70 11.80 -4.59 6.50
CA ILE A 70 12.67 -5.34 7.42
C ILE A 70 14.11 -5.38 6.90
N PHE A 71 14.30 -5.68 5.61
CA PHE A 71 15.61 -5.66 4.95
C PHE A 71 16.29 -4.29 5.10
N CYS A 72 15.54 -3.20 4.93
CA CYS A 72 16.00 -1.83 5.11
C CYS A 72 16.10 -1.39 6.59
N LYS A 73 15.92 -2.30 7.55
CA LYS A 73 15.93 -2.04 9.01
C LYS A 73 14.88 -1.02 9.46
N LEU A 74 13.75 -0.97 8.77
CA LEU A 74 12.59 -0.15 9.09
C LEU A 74 11.51 -1.00 9.75
N SER A 75 10.81 -0.44 10.73
CA SER A 75 9.65 -1.11 11.33
C SER A 75 8.43 -0.98 10.41
N PRO A 76 7.83 -2.09 9.91
CA PRO A 76 6.62 -2.04 9.09
C PRO A 76 5.48 -1.24 9.74
N LYS A 77 5.32 -1.40 11.07
CA LYS A 77 4.31 -0.68 11.86
C LYS A 77 4.53 0.84 11.82
N VAL A 78 5.77 1.29 12.03
CA VAL A 78 6.09 2.71 12.02
C VAL A 78 5.96 3.28 10.60
N THR A 79 6.48 2.58 9.59
CA THR A 79 6.40 2.98 8.19
C THR A 79 4.95 3.16 7.74
N LEU A 80 4.09 2.17 8.00
CA LEU A 80 2.67 2.25 7.66
C LEU A 80 1.97 3.36 8.46
N GLY A 81 2.25 3.46 9.77
CA GLY A 81 1.69 4.49 10.63
C GLY A 81 1.98 5.91 10.13
N GLN A 82 3.21 6.19 9.72
CA GLN A 82 3.59 7.48 9.13
C GLN A 82 2.83 7.78 7.84
N SER A 83 2.65 6.76 6.97
CA SER A 83 1.86 6.91 5.74
C SER A 83 0.40 7.25 6.06
N LEU A 84 -0.19 6.57 7.05
CA LEU A 84 -1.56 6.83 7.51
C LEU A 84 -1.73 8.22 8.10
N THR A 85 -0.84 8.67 8.99
CA THR A 85 -0.89 10.04 9.53
C THR A 85 -0.81 11.09 8.43
N LYS A 86 0.05 10.88 7.43
CA LYS A 86 0.16 11.77 6.26
C LYS A 86 -1.14 11.76 5.43
N PHE A 87 -1.74 10.58 5.23
CA PHE A 87 -3.02 10.44 4.54
C PHE A 87 -4.16 11.14 5.30
N GLU A 88 -4.28 10.95 6.62
CA GLU A 88 -5.28 11.61 7.46
C GLU A 88 -5.18 13.13 7.36
N ARG A 89 -3.97 13.68 7.43
CA ARG A 89 -3.72 15.11 7.31
C ARG A 89 -4.19 15.64 5.95
N ARG A 90 -3.84 14.93 4.87
CA ARG A 90 -4.26 15.29 3.50
C ARG A 90 -5.76 15.17 3.31
N LEU A 91 -6.38 14.12 3.84
CA LEU A 91 -7.82 13.91 3.77
C LEU A 91 -8.60 15.02 4.50
N ARG A 92 -8.10 15.52 5.64
CA ARG A 92 -8.68 16.70 6.29
C ARG A 92 -8.63 17.93 5.39
N ALA A 93 -7.49 18.18 4.73
CA ALA A 93 -7.37 19.30 3.79
C ALA A 93 -8.30 19.13 2.57
N VAL A 94 -8.46 17.91 2.04
CA VAL A 94 -9.45 17.61 0.99
C VAL A 94 -10.85 17.99 1.44
N LYS A 95 -11.25 17.64 2.67
CA LYS A 95 -12.58 18.00 3.21
C LYS A 95 -12.78 19.52 3.32
N LEU A 96 -11.76 20.25 3.80
CA LEU A 96 -11.81 21.72 3.85
C LEU A 96 -11.97 22.34 2.44
N ILE A 97 -11.26 21.80 1.44
CA ILE A 97 -11.39 22.27 0.05
C ILE A 97 -12.79 21.97 -0.51
N ALA A 98 -13.39 20.83 -0.14
CA ALA A 98 -14.76 20.51 -0.52
C ALA A 98 -15.76 21.49 0.11
N GLU A 99 -15.59 21.80 1.40
CA GLU A 99 -16.39 22.79 2.12
C GLU A 99 -16.27 24.19 1.52
N GLU A 100 -15.06 24.64 1.16
CA GLU A 100 -14.81 25.91 0.44
C GLU A 100 -15.54 26.00 -0.91
N ARG A 101 -15.84 24.84 -1.52
CA ARG A 101 -16.54 24.72 -2.80
C ARG A 101 -18.04 24.45 -2.63
N GLU A 102 -18.56 24.52 -1.41
CA GLU A 102 -19.95 24.23 -1.06
C GLU A 102 -20.39 22.79 -1.44
N LEU A 103 -19.45 21.85 -1.45
CA LEU A 103 -19.69 20.44 -1.76
C LEU A 103 -19.94 19.62 -0.48
N ILE A 104 -20.99 18.81 -0.47
CA ILE A 104 -21.31 17.89 0.63
C ILE A 104 -20.35 16.68 0.65
N ASN A 105 -19.98 16.19 -0.54
CA ASN A 105 -19.00 15.13 -0.76
C ASN A 105 -18.37 15.29 -2.16
N LEU A 106 -17.43 14.40 -2.50
CA LEU A 106 -16.78 14.40 -3.82
C LEU A 106 -17.36 13.33 -4.76
N GLU A 107 -18.50 12.74 -4.40
CA GLU A 107 -19.12 11.69 -5.19
C GLU A 107 -19.61 12.26 -6.53
N GLY A 108 -19.37 11.53 -7.61
CA GLY A 108 -19.76 11.95 -8.97
C GLY A 108 -18.82 12.96 -9.63
N LEU A 109 -17.79 13.48 -8.93
CA LEU A 109 -16.77 14.31 -9.57
C LEU A 109 -15.90 13.48 -10.53
N PRO A 110 -15.47 14.04 -11.68
CA PRO A 110 -14.48 13.41 -12.54
C PRO A 110 -13.18 13.11 -11.80
N PHE A 111 -12.50 12.02 -12.17
CA PHE A 111 -11.23 11.63 -11.55
C PHE A 111 -10.19 12.75 -11.58
N ASP A 112 -10.09 13.49 -12.69
CA ASP A 112 -9.16 14.62 -12.81
C ASP A 112 -9.45 15.73 -11.80
N GLU A 113 -10.72 15.98 -11.46
CA GLU A 113 -11.08 16.92 -10.41
C GLU A 113 -10.72 16.41 -9.01
N LEU A 114 -10.92 15.10 -8.75
CA LEU A 114 -10.48 14.47 -7.50
C LEU A 114 -8.96 14.62 -7.33
N MET A 115 -8.21 14.39 -8.41
CA MET A 115 -6.75 14.54 -8.42
C MET A 115 -6.32 16.00 -8.23
N HIS A 116 -7.03 16.95 -8.84
CA HIS A 116 -6.77 18.37 -8.62
C HIS A 116 -7.00 18.80 -7.16
N ILE A 117 -8.10 18.34 -6.54
CA ILE A 117 -8.38 18.59 -5.11
C ILE A 117 -7.29 17.94 -4.23
N TRP A 118 -6.90 16.71 -4.56
CA TRP A 118 -5.83 15.99 -3.86
C TRP A 118 -4.48 16.71 -3.93
N ASP A 119 -4.09 17.23 -5.10
CA ASP A 119 -2.85 17.96 -5.25
C ASP A 119 -2.88 19.32 -4.56
N LYS A 120 -4.03 20.03 -4.57
CA LYS A 120 -4.21 21.24 -3.74
C LYS A 120 -4.05 20.91 -2.26
N ALA A 121 -4.68 19.84 -1.78
CA ALA A 121 -4.55 19.38 -0.40
C ALA A 121 -3.08 19.06 -0.05
N LYS A 122 -2.37 18.35 -0.93
CA LYS A 122 -0.93 18.07 -0.78
C LYS A 122 -0.09 19.35 -0.71
N GLY A 123 -0.43 20.41 -1.44
CA GLY A 123 0.28 21.70 -1.36
C GLY A 123 0.08 22.43 -0.02
N LEU A 124 -1.09 22.27 0.61
CA LEU A 124 -1.43 22.96 1.87
C LEU A 124 -0.81 22.30 3.10
N VAL A 125 -0.73 20.96 3.10
CA VAL A 125 -0.30 20.17 4.27
C VAL A 125 0.85 19.22 3.94
N GLY A 126 1.55 19.48 2.84
CA GLY A 126 2.67 18.69 2.30
C GLY A 126 3.66 18.27 3.37
#